data_AF-A0A6I0E344-F1
#
_entry.id   AF-A0A6I0E344-F1
#
_cell.length_a   1.000
_cell.length_b   1.000
_cell.length_c   1.000
_cell.angle_alpha   90.00
_cell.angle_beta   90.00
_cell.angle_gamma   90.00
#
_symmetry.space_group_name_H-M   'P 1'
#
loop_
_entity.id
_entity.type
_entity.pdbx_description
1 polymer ?
#
loop_
_entity_poly.entity_id
_entity_poly.type
_entity_poly.pdbx_seq_one_letter_code
_entity_poly.pdbx_strand_id
1 'polypeptide(L)'
;MFDRNLKPADRPKHILQTFLYGYLYAAENEHNVITPGLFFTKKVFDEQFTTNLSYKDEQNVKNTIENYYDFENEFIPRIRACVEEIFNPQVPFVQTAVKEACSYCDYKTLCKR
;
A
#
# COMPACT_ATOMS: atom_id res chain seq x y z
N MET A 1 5.50 2.13 -1.61
CA MET A 1 4.48 1.08 -1.34
C MET A 1 4.90 -0.31 -1.82
N PHE A 2 5.27 -0.46 -3.11
CA PHE A 2 5.62 -1.76 -3.73
C PHE A 2 7.10 -2.17 -3.60
N ASP A 3 7.95 -1.31 -3.02
CA ASP A 3 9.37 -1.61 -2.81
C ASP A 3 9.54 -2.76 -1.80
N ARG A 4 10.24 -3.79 -2.26
CA ARG A 4 10.51 -5.06 -1.56
C ARG A 4 11.63 -4.97 -0.53
N ASN A 5 12.44 -3.91 -0.62
CA ASN A 5 13.59 -3.68 0.25
C ASN A 5 13.24 -2.85 1.49
N LEU A 6 12.02 -2.30 1.56
CA LEU A 6 11.53 -1.59 2.73
C LEU A 6 11.30 -2.55 3.90
N LYS A 7 11.61 -2.08 5.12
CA LYS A 7 11.28 -2.80 6.34
C LYS A 7 9.76 -2.88 6.52
N PRO A 8 9.24 -3.92 7.19
CA PRO A 8 7.81 -4.06 7.41
C PRO A 8 7.15 -2.85 8.10
N ALA A 9 7.87 -2.17 9.01
CA ALA A 9 7.39 -0.99 9.72
C ALA A 9 7.25 0.24 8.80
N ASP A 10 8.07 0.33 7.76
CA ASP A 10 8.08 1.45 6.81
C ASP A 10 7.11 1.23 5.64
N ARG A 11 6.49 0.05 5.56
CA ARG A 11 5.53 -0.27 4.50
C ARG A 11 4.10 0.12 4.94
N PRO A 12 3.45 1.06 4.25
CA PRO A 12 2.10 1.49 4.60
C PRO A 12 1.04 0.52 4.07
N LYS A 13 0.91 -0.66 4.70
CA LYS A 13 0.02 -1.75 4.25
C LYS A 13 -1.45 -1.33 4.11
N HIS A 14 -1.91 -0.50 5.04
CA HIS A 14 -3.29 0.02 5.05
C HIS A 14 -3.57 0.94 3.84
N ILE A 15 -2.57 1.68 3.34
CA ILE A 15 -2.74 2.53 2.16
C ILE A 15 -2.99 1.69 0.91
N LEU A 16 -2.26 0.58 0.76
CA LEU A 16 -2.48 -0.37 -0.34
C LEU A 16 -3.92 -0.88 -0.36
N GLN A 17 -4.42 -1.25 0.81
CA GLN A 17 -5.79 -1.72 0.97
C GLN A 17 -6.81 -0.61 0.64
N THR A 18 -6.63 0.61 1.17
CA THR A 18 -7.55 1.72 0.88
C THR A 18 -7.59 2.06 -0.61
N PHE A 19 -6.45 2.07 -1.28
CA PHE A 19 -6.37 2.34 -2.72
C PHE A 19 -7.03 1.24 -3.56
N LEU A 20 -6.87 -0.02 -3.15
CA LEU A 20 -7.57 -1.13 -3.80
C LEU A 20 -9.09 -1.00 -3.66
N TYR A 21 -9.60 -0.58 -2.50
CA TYR A 21 -11.03 -0.29 -2.36
C TYR A 21 -11.46 0.91 -3.20
N GLY A 22 -10.62 1.96 -3.30
CA GLY A 22 -10.86 3.10 -4.19
C GLY A 22 -11.05 2.67 -5.64
N TYR A 23 -10.18 1.77 -6.13
CA TYR A 23 -10.28 1.16 -7.46
C TYR A 23 -11.60 0.40 -7.66
N LEU A 24 -11.94 -0.50 -6.73
CA LEU A 24 -13.15 -1.31 -6.83
C LEU A 24 -14.41 -0.43 -6.79
N TYR A 25 -14.42 0.57 -5.90
CA TYR A 25 -15.52 1.52 -5.79
C TYR A 25 -15.68 2.35 -7.07
N ALA A 26 -14.58 2.84 -7.65
CA ALA A 26 -14.57 3.57 -8.91
C ALA A 26 -15.09 2.75 -10.10
N ALA A 27 -14.90 1.43 -10.08
CA ALA A 27 -15.37 0.54 -11.14
C ALA A 27 -16.90 0.31 -11.10
N GLU A 28 -17.52 0.45 -9.91
CA GLU A 28 -18.95 0.24 -9.71
C GLU A 28 -19.78 1.53 -9.67
N ASN A 29 -19.13 2.69 -9.53
CA ASN A 29 -19.79 3.98 -9.29
C ASN A 29 -19.18 5.10 -10.14
N GLU A 30 -20.02 5.90 -10.79
CA GLU A 30 -19.59 7.08 -11.54
C GLU A 30 -19.52 8.31 -10.61
N HIS A 31 -18.31 8.63 -10.14
CA HIS A 31 -18.05 9.84 -9.36
C HIS A 31 -16.85 10.61 -9.91
N ASN A 32 -16.89 11.94 -9.80
CA ASN A 32 -15.78 12.81 -10.23
C ASN A 32 -14.64 12.83 -9.21
N VAL A 33 -14.93 12.54 -7.94
CA VAL A 33 -13.98 12.59 -6.83
C VAL A 33 -14.23 11.42 -5.90
N ILE A 34 -13.17 10.68 -5.59
CA ILE A 34 -13.18 9.62 -4.56
C ILE A 34 -12.05 9.95 -3.58
N THR A 35 -12.40 10.37 -2.37
CA THR A 35 -11.39 10.71 -1.35
C THR A 35 -11.08 9.48 -0.50
N PRO A 36 -9.88 8.88 -0.60
CA PRO A 36 -9.49 7.76 0.24
C PRO A 36 -9.20 8.23 1.67
N GLY A 37 -9.62 7.44 2.66
CA GLY A 37 -9.42 7.78 4.06
C GLY A 37 -9.22 6.55 4.96
N LEU A 38 -8.61 6.78 6.12
CA LEU A 38 -8.42 5.78 7.16
C LEU A 38 -8.84 6.32 8.52
N PHE A 39 -9.74 5.60 9.15
CA PHE A 39 -10.24 5.95 10.48
C PHE A 39 -9.38 5.31 11.57
N PHE A 40 -8.45 6.07 12.13
CA PHE A 40 -7.62 5.61 13.24
C PHE A 40 -8.38 5.74 14.57
N THR A 41 -9.11 4.71 14.96
CA THR A 41 -9.98 4.71 16.16
C THR A 41 -9.27 5.15 17.45
N LYS A 42 -7.99 4.80 17.62
CA LYS A 42 -7.18 5.21 18.79
C LYS A 42 -6.90 6.71 18.87
N LYS A 43 -7.06 7.44 17.76
CA LYS A 43 -6.76 8.88 17.62
C LYS A 43 -8.02 9.73 17.43
N VAL A 44 -9.21 9.13 17.52
CA VAL A 44 -10.48 9.80 17.21
C VAL A 44 -10.75 11.01 18.13
N PHE A 45 -10.17 11.01 19.34
CA PHE A 45 -10.30 12.10 20.30
C PHE A 45 -9.17 13.13 20.21
N ASP A 46 -8.23 12.98 19.28
CA ASP A 46 -7.17 13.96 19.07
C ASP A 46 -7.78 15.21 18.41
N GLU A 47 -7.41 16.40 18.87
CA GLU A 47 -7.92 17.68 18.31
C GLU A 47 -7.61 17.84 16.81
N GLN A 48 -6.54 17.19 16.34
CA GLN A 48 -6.11 17.18 14.93
C GLN A 48 -6.51 15.90 14.21
N PHE A 49 -7.52 15.17 14.69
CA PHE A 49 -7.99 13.96 14.04
C PHE A 49 -8.44 14.23 12.61
N THR A 50 -7.91 13.45 11.68
CA THR A 50 -8.31 13.46 10.28
C THR A 50 -8.26 12.04 9.74
N THR A 51 -9.21 11.74 8.86
CA THR A 51 -9.20 10.49 8.09
C THR A 51 -8.37 10.60 6.82
N ASN A 52 -7.94 11.81 6.44
CA ASN A 52 -7.31 12.05 5.17
C ASN A 52 -5.92 11.39 5.11
N LEU A 53 -5.62 10.80 3.95
CA LEU A 53 -4.30 10.26 3.68
C LEU A 53 -3.36 11.37 3.21
N SER A 54 -2.07 11.24 3.54
CA SER A 54 -1.05 12.20 3.12
C SER A 54 0.24 11.49 2.76
N TYR A 55 1.01 12.08 1.85
CA TYR A 55 2.33 11.62 1.44
C TYR A 55 3.33 12.78 1.45
N LYS A 56 4.62 12.46 1.44
CA LYS A 56 5.68 13.42 1.18
C LYS A 56 6.15 13.25 -0.25
N ASP A 57 6.25 14.35 -0.99
CA ASP A 57 6.84 14.35 -2.33
C ASP A 57 8.38 14.36 -2.28
N GLU A 58 9.01 14.45 -3.44
CA GLU A 58 10.48 14.50 -3.59
C GLU A 58 11.11 15.70 -2.88
N GLN A 59 10.36 16.77 -2.66
CA GLN A 59 10.78 17.99 -1.97
C GLN A 59 10.49 17.94 -0.46
N ASN A 60 10.03 16.79 0.06
CA ASN A 60 9.59 16.57 1.43
C ASN A 60 8.37 17.42 1.86
N VAL A 61 7.61 17.96 0.91
CA VAL A 61 6.38 18.69 1.20
C VAL A 61 5.27 17.69 1.46
N LYS A 62 4.49 17.92 2.52
CA LYS A 62 3.35 17.08 2.89
C LYS A 62 2.15 17.45 2.03
N ASN A 63 1.70 16.51 1.21
CA ASN A 63 0.53 16.64 0.36
C ASN A 63 -0.59 15.73 0.86
N THR A 64 -1.83 16.23 0.82
CA THR A 64 -3.03 15.47 1.14
C THR A 64 -3.55 14.79 -0.12
N ILE A 65 -4.06 13.57 0.02
CA ILE A 65 -4.67 12.81 -1.07
C ILE A 65 -6.16 13.14 -1.07
N GLU A 66 -6.58 14.00 -1.99
CA GLU A 66 -7.98 14.45 -2.09
C GLU A 66 -8.79 13.61 -3.08
N ASN A 67 -8.15 13.08 -4.12
CA ASN A 67 -8.80 12.27 -5.14
C ASN A 67 -7.96 11.02 -5.48
N TYR A 68 -8.58 9.85 -5.42
CA TYR A 68 -7.97 8.57 -5.77
C TYR A 68 -7.54 8.53 -7.26
N TYR A 69 -8.32 9.16 -8.15
CA TYR A 69 -8.06 9.16 -9.59
C TYR A 69 -6.69 9.76 -9.94
N ASP A 70 -6.16 10.66 -9.13
CA ASP A 70 -4.84 11.28 -9.34
C ASP A 70 -3.70 10.24 -9.28
N PHE A 71 -3.93 9.10 -8.63
CA PHE A 71 -2.93 8.07 -8.39
C PHE A 71 -3.23 6.77 -9.14
N GLU A 72 -4.42 6.60 -9.70
CA GLU A 72 -4.88 5.36 -10.33
C GLU A 72 -3.95 4.88 -11.45
N ASN A 73 -3.55 5.82 -12.32
CA ASN A 73 -2.68 5.56 -13.47
C ASN A 73 -1.29 5.04 -13.08
N GLU A 74 -0.86 5.29 -11.85
CA GLU A 74 0.38 4.74 -11.32
C GLU A 74 0.12 3.46 -10.49
N PHE A 75 -0.93 3.46 -9.67
CA PHE A 75 -1.23 2.40 -8.72
C PHE A 75 -1.60 1.08 -9.41
N ILE A 76 -2.50 1.12 -10.40
CA ILE A 76 -3.03 -0.10 -11.04
C ILE A 76 -1.98 -0.85 -11.86
N PRO A 77 -1.14 -0.20 -12.68
CA PRO A 77 -0.05 -0.90 -13.36
C PRO A 77 0.93 -1.55 -12.38
N ARG A 78 1.25 -0.90 -11.26
CA ARG A 78 2.19 -1.44 -10.26
C ARG A 78 1.63 -2.65 -9.52
N ILE A 79 0.35 -2.63 -9.11
CA ILE A 79 -0.26 -3.80 -8.47
C ILE A 79 -0.40 -4.96 -9.44
N ARG A 80 -0.77 -4.69 -10.71
CA ARG A 80 -0.85 -5.72 -11.75
C ARG A 80 0.51 -6.38 -11.98
N ALA A 81 1.56 -5.60 -12.19
CA ALA A 81 2.92 -6.11 -12.37
C ALA A 81 3.38 -6.96 -11.18
N CYS A 82 3.03 -6.55 -9.94
CA CYS A 82 3.34 -7.34 -8.75
C CYS A 82 2.63 -8.70 -8.75
N VAL A 83 1.37 -8.77 -9.17
CA VAL A 83 0.60 -10.01 -9.24
C VAL A 83 1.12 -10.90 -10.37
N GLU A 84 1.36 -10.33 -11.55
CA GLU A 84 1.92 -11.06 -12.70
C GLU A 84 3.26 -11.72 -12.35
N GLU A 85 4.12 -11.01 -11.62
CA GLU A 85 5.39 -11.57 -11.15
C GLU A 85 5.22 -12.74 -10.20
N ILE A 86 4.25 -12.67 -9.26
CA ILE A 86 3.96 -13.76 -8.30
C ILE A 86 3.59 -15.06 -9.03
N PHE A 87 2.91 -14.96 -10.18
CA PHE A 87 2.48 -16.11 -10.97
C PHE A 87 3.42 -16.46 -12.12
N ASN A 88 4.52 -15.74 -12.31
CA ASN A 88 5.44 -15.99 -13.41
C ASN A 88 6.35 -17.21 -13.10
N PRO A 89 6.22 -18.34 -13.82
CA PRO A 89 7.02 -19.54 -13.55
C PRO A 89 8.50 -19.37 -13.90
N GLN A 90 8.87 -18.35 -14.69
CA GLN A 90 10.26 -18.03 -15.01
C GLN A 90 10.95 -17.26 -13.88
N VAL A 91 10.19 -16.70 -12.93
CA VAL A 91 10.74 -15.99 -11.77
C VAL A 91 10.82 -16.97 -10.61
N PRO A 92 12.02 -17.41 -10.18
CA PRO A 92 12.14 -18.31 -9.05
C PRO A 92 11.71 -17.61 -7.76
N PHE A 93 11.13 -18.38 -6.84
CA PHE A 93 10.92 -17.90 -5.49
C PHE A 93 12.27 -17.63 -4.81
N VAL A 94 12.48 -16.38 -4.38
CA VAL A 94 13.68 -15.96 -3.65
C VAL A 94 13.32 -15.46 -2.26
N GLN A 95 14.17 -15.77 -1.29
CA GLN A 95 14.01 -15.26 0.07
C GLN A 95 14.28 -13.75 0.09
N THR A 96 13.47 -13.00 0.86
CA THR A 96 13.66 -11.55 1.00
C THR A 96 14.99 -11.21 1.68
N ALA A 97 15.68 -10.18 1.20
CA ALA A 97 16.87 -9.64 1.86
C ALA A 97 16.55 -9.01 3.23
N VAL A 98 15.32 -8.53 3.43
CA VAL A 98 14.86 -7.83 4.64
C VAL A 98 14.59 -8.84 5.77
N LYS A 99 15.55 -8.97 6.71
CA LYS A 99 15.47 -9.96 7.81
C LYS A 99 14.30 -9.68 8.75
N GLU A 100 13.94 -8.41 8.96
CA GLU A 100 12.82 -8.00 9.81
C GLU A 100 11.48 -8.54 9.31
N ALA A 101 11.33 -8.76 8.00
CA ALA A 101 10.15 -9.39 7.43
C ALA A 101 10.01 -10.88 7.83
N CYS A 102 11.10 -11.53 8.24
CA CYS A 102 11.10 -12.92 8.67
C CYS A 102 10.74 -13.11 10.16
N SER A 103 10.77 -12.05 10.98
CA SER A 103 10.59 -12.16 12.44
C SER A 103 9.26 -12.80 12.84
N TYR A 104 8.20 -12.55 12.07
CA TYR A 104 6.85 -13.07 12.28
C TYR A 104 6.37 -13.93 11.10
N CYS A 105 7.29 -14.51 10.32
CA CYS A 105 6.93 -15.35 9.17
C CYS A 105 6.61 -16.77 9.63
N ASP A 106 5.38 -17.23 9.38
CA ASP A 106 4.93 -18.59 9.71
C ASP A 106 5.71 -19.67 8.93
N TYR A 107 6.26 -19.31 7.77
CA TYR A 107 7.01 -20.22 6.90
C TYR A 107 8.51 -20.28 7.22
N LYS A 108 8.98 -19.66 8.31
CA LYS A 108 10.41 -19.63 8.68
C LYS A 108 11.04 -21.02 8.85
N THR A 109 10.26 -22.01 9.27
CA THR A 109 10.71 -23.40 9.44
C THR A 109 10.85 -24.13 8.11
N LEU A 110 10.08 -23.73 7.09
CA LEU A 110 10.11 -24.31 5.74
C LEU A 110 11.17 -23.66 4.86
N CYS A 111 11.39 -22.35 5.02
CA CYS A 111 12.27 -21.60 4.14
C CYS A 111 13.77 -21.86 4.38
N LYS A 112 14.14 -22.54 5.49
CA LYS A 112 15.52 -22.91 5.84
C LYS A 112 16.51 -21.73 5.79
N ARG A 113 16.04 -20.54 6.16
CA ARG A 113 16.90 -19.37 6.38
C ARG A 113 17.64 -19.46 7.71
#